data_AF-A0A1D9Q6G3-F1
#
_entry.id   AF-A0A1D9Q6G3-F1
#
_cell.length_a   1.000
_cell.length_b   1.000
_cell.length_c   1.000
_cell.angle_alpha   90.00
_cell.angle_beta   90.00
_cell.angle_gamma   90.00
#
_symmetry.space_group_name_H-M   'P 1'
#
loop_
_entity.id
_entity.type
_entity.pdbx_description
1 polymer ?
#
loop_
_entity_poly.entity_id
_entity_poly.type
_entity_poly.pdbx_seq_one_letter_code
_entity_poly.pdbx_strand_id
1 'polypeptide(L)'
;MTGVPQLIASAQRQRYLAHASSSLIILTGRSEPKVLPVIEEIHALNQPIMTHFICADLASQNSVKEAAALIGDLVEKIDTMINNRG
;
A
#
# COMPACT_ATOMS: atom_id res chain seq x y z
N MET A 1 6.78 -18.38 -20.77
CA MET A 1 7.84 -19.19 -20.16
C MET A 1 8.61 -18.30 -19.19
N THR A 2 8.75 -18.75 -17.93
CA THR A 2 9.82 -18.45 -16.95
C THR A 2 10.29 -16.98 -16.87
N GLY A 3 9.99 -16.17 -15.85
CA GLY A 3 9.90 -16.44 -14.42
C GLY A 3 10.95 -15.60 -13.69
N VAL A 4 10.53 -14.72 -12.77
CA VAL A 4 11.26 -14.36 -11.54
C VAL A 4 10.23 -13.94 -10.48
N PRO A 5 9.79 -14.84 -9.59
CA PRO A 5 9.10 -14.46 -8.37
C PRO A 5 10.16 -14.20 -7.30
N GLN A 6 10.61 -12.95 -7.18
CA GLN A 6 11.22 -12.35 -5.98
C GLN A 6 11.88 -11.03 -6.36
N LEU A 7 11.42 -9.93 -5.76
CA LEU A 7 12.34 -8.85 -5.41
C LEU A 7 11.74 -7.99 -4.31
N ILE A 8 12.35 -8.08 -3.13
CA ILE A 8 12.26 -7.25 -1.92
C ILE A 8 12.05 -5.77 -2.28
N ALA A 9 11.28 -4.97 -1.53
CA ALA A 9 11.45 -3.51 -1.60
C ALA A 9 10.97 -2.71 -0.39
N SER A 10 11.98 -2.12 0.24
CA SER A 10 12.06 -0.79 0.82
C SER A 10 11.40 0.33 -0.01
N ALA A 11 11.16 1.49 0.63
CA ALA A 11 10.44 2.69 0.17
C ALA A 11 10.61 3.13 -1.31
N GLN A 12 11.71 2.73 -1.97
CA GLN A 12 11.95 2.99 -3.39
C GLN A 12 10.87 2.45 -4.33
N ARG A 13 10.21 1.32 -4.01
CA ARG A 13 9.19 0.73 -4.90
C ARG A 13 7.84 1.45 -4.83
N GLN A 14 7.53 2.12 -3.73
CA GLN A 14 6.34 3.00 -3.65
C GLN A 14 6.49 4.21 -4.58
N ARG A 15 7.72 4.70 -4.80
CA ARG A 15 8.01 5.79 -5.74
C ARG A 15 7.70 5.41 -7.20
N TYR A 16 7.87 4.14 -7.58
CA TYR A 16 7.55 3.67 -8.94
C TYR A 16 6.04 3.69 -9.22
N LEU A 17 5.22 3.26 -8.24
CA LEU A 17 3.75 3.30 -8.37
C LEU A 17 3.21 4.73 -8.35
N ALA A 18 3.80 5.59 -7.52
CA ALA A 18 3.52 7.02 -7.56
C ALA A 18 3.74 7.59 -8.96
N HIS A 19 4.90 7.32 -9.59
CA HIS A 19 5.20 7.79 -10.94
C HIS A 19 4.35 7.15 -12.06
N ALA A 20 3.70 6.02 -11.79
CA ALA A 20 2.88 5.30 -12.76
C ALA A 20 1.43 5.83 -12.89
N SER A 21 1.16 7.05 -12.41
CA SER A 21 -0.17 7.68 -12.41
C SER A 21 -1.19 6.96 -11.51
N SER A 22 -0.74 6.41 -10.37
CA SER A 22 -1.67 5.89 -9.36
C SER A 22 -2.33 7.06 -8.63
N SER A 23 -3.60 7.32 -8.90
CA SER A 23 -4.36 8.39 -8.25
C SER A 23 -4.61 8.13 -6.75
N LEU A 24 -4.54 6.86 -6.33
CA LEU A 24 -4.79 6.41 -4.96
C LEU A 24 -3.80 5.31 -4.55
N ILE A 25 -3.23 5.43 -3.36
CA ILE A 25 -2.41 4.42 -2.71
C ILE A 25 -3.01 4.12 -1.33
N ILE A 26 -3.33 2.85 -1.09
CA ILE A 26 -3.80 2.38 0.22
C ILE A 26 -2.64 1.68 0.92
N LEU A 27 -2.26 2.18 2.09
CA LEU A 27 -1.20 1.63 2.92
C LEU A 27 -1.83 0.90 4.11
N THR A 28 -1.39 -0.33 4.34
CA THR A 28 -1.85 -1.12 5.48
C THR A 28 -0.72 -1.39 6.47
N GLY A 29 -1.03 -1.41 7.75
CA GLY A 29 -0.05 -1.69 8.79
C GLY A 29 -0.63 -1.65 10.19
N ARG A 30 0.18 -2.04 11.18
CA ARG A 30 -0.26 -2.11 12.59
C ARG A 30 -0.25 -0.77 13.33
N SER A 31 0.43 0.23 12.79
CA SER A 31 0.66 1.49 13.49
C SER A 31 0.84 2.63 12.49
N GLU A 32 -0.06 3.59 12.54
CA GLU A 32 -0.05 4.80 11.71
C GLU A 32 1.26 5.59 11.83
N PRO A 33 1.85 5.81 13.04
CA PRO A 33 3.15 6.47 13.17
C PRO A 33 4.29 5.86 12.35
N LYS A 34 4.25 4.56 12.07
CA LYS A 34 5.27 3.88 11.25
C LYS A 34 5.05 4.06 9.75
N VAL A 35 3.84 4.44 9.36
CA VAL A 35 3.44 4.60 7.95
C VAL A 35 3.47 6.08 7.54
N LEU A 36 3.34 7.02 8.49
CA LEU A 36 3.44 8.46 8.24
C LEU A 36 4.68 8.87 7.43
N PRO A 37 5.92 8.41 7.74
CA PRO A 37 7.10 8.79 6.94
C PRO A 37 6.97 8.37 5.47
N VAL A 38 6.32 7.24 5.20
CA VAL A 38 6.09 6.74 3.85
C VAL A 38 5.06 7.60 3.10
N ILE A 39 4.00 8.04 3.79
CA ILE A 39 3.01 8.96 3.22
C ILE A 39 3.67 10.28 2.84
N GLU A 40 4.51 10.82 3.74
CA GLU A 40 5.28 12.04 3.48
C GLU A 40 6.22 11.87 2.27
N GLU A 41 6.93 10.74 2.18
CA GLU A 41 7.79 10.43 1.04
C GLU A 41 7.01 10.34 -0.28
N ILE A 42 5.78 9.81 -0.27
CA ILE A 42 4.89 9.74 -1.45
C ILE A 42 4.44 11.15 -1.86
N HIS A 43 3.99 11.97 -0.91
CA HIS A 43 3.55 13.33 -1.19
C HIS A 43 4.69 14.24 -1.66
N ALA A 44 5.93 13.97 -1.22
CA ALA A 44 7.12 14.68 -1.68
C ALA A 44 7.45 14.45 -3.17
N LEU A 45 6.78 13.51 -3.85
CA LEU A 45 6.99 13.24 -5.28
C LEU A 45 6.27 14.27 -6.19
N ASN A 46 5.61 15.30 -5.63
CA ASN A 46 4.93 16.38 -6.36
C ASN A 46 3.87 15.90 -7.37
N GLN A 47 3.18 14.81 -7.04
CA GLN A 47 2.04 14.31 -7.81
C GLN A 47 0.79 14.29 -6.93
N PRO A 48 -0.40 14.55 -7.48
CA PRO A 48 -1.66 14.53 -6.73
C PRO A 48 -2.08 13.08 -6.44
N ILE A 49 -1.33 12.41 -5.57
CA ILE A 49 -1.56 11.02 -5.17
C ILE A 49 -2.32 11.05 -3.85
N MET A 50 -3.53 10.51 -3.83
CA MET A 50 -4.28 10.33 -2.58
C MET A 50 -3.70 9.13 -1.82
N THR A 51 -3.44 9.28 -0.53
CA THR A 51 -3.01 8.16 0.32
C THR A 51 -4.03 7.89 1.41
N HIS A 52 -4.38 6.62 1.64
CA HIS A 52 -5.21 6.20 2.76
C HIS A 52 -4.48 5.17 3.61
N PHE A 53 -4.45 5.38 4.92
CA PHE A 53 -3.97 4.36 5.85
C PHE A 53 -5.14 3.54 6.38
N ILE A 54 -5.01 2.21 6.34
CA ILE A 54 -5.95 1.28 6.96
C ILE A 54 -5.17 0.41 7.94
N CYS A 55 -5.59 0.44 9.21
CA CYS A 55 -4.98 -0.40 10.23
C CYS A 55 -5.28 -1.87 9.92
N ALA A 56 -4.24 -2.67 9.74
CA ALA A 56 -4.35 -4.10 9.52
C ALA A 56 -3.17 -4.83 10.15
N ASP A 57 -3.47 -5.84 10.95
CA ASP A 57 -2.48 -6.83 11.36
C ASP A 57 -2.50 -8.00 10.38
N LEU A 58 -1.48 -8.04 9.54
CA LEU A 58 -1.24 -9.12 8.60
C LEU A 58 -1.15 -10.49 9.32
N ALA A 59 -0.68 -10.57 10.57
CA ALA A 59 -0.65 -11.81 11.33
C ALA A 59 -2.05 -12.33 11.75
N SER A 60 -3.08 -11.47 11.71
CA SER A 60 -4.45 -11.82 12.10
C SER A 60 -5.37 -11.89 10.89
N GLN A 61 -5.90 -13.08 10.60
CA GLN A 61 -6.85 -13.26 9.51
C GLN A 61 -8.11 -12.41 9.69
N ASN A 62 -8.56 -12.20 10.94
CA ASN A 62 -9.72 -11.37 11.22
C ASN A 62 -9.44 -9.91 10.86
N SER A 63 -8.28 -9.37 11.27
CA SER A 63 -7.89 -8.01 10.95
C SER A 63 -7.72 -7.80 9.43
N VAL A 64 -7.19 -8.79 8.72
CA VAL A 64 -7.10 -8.74 7.25
C VAL A 64 -8.49 -8.71 6.60
N LYS A 65 -9.46 -9.46 7.10
CA LYS A 65 -10.84 -9.45 6.56
C LYS A 65 -11.53 -8.10 6.79
N GLU A 66 -11.37 -7.52 7.99
CA GLU A 66 -11.88 -6.19 8.32
C GLU A 66 -11.28 -5.13 7.42
N ALA A 67 -9.95 -5.13 7.25
CA ALA A 67 -9.27 -4.22 6.35
C ALA A 67 -9.71 -4.40 4.88
N ALA A 68 -9.91 -5.64 4.43
CA ALA A 68 -10.38 -5.92 3.08
C ALA A 68 -11.81 -5.40 2.83
N ALA A 69 -12.70 -5.49 3.83
CA ALA A 69 -14.03 -4.90 3.74
C ALA A 69 -13.97 -3.37 3.60
N LEU A 70 -13.15 -2.70 4.44
CA LEU A 70 -12.95 -1.25 4.36
C LEU A 70 -12.36 -0.81 3.02
N ILE A 71 -11.45 -1.60 2.44
CA ILE A 71 -10.91 -1.33 1.10
C ILE A 71 -11.99 -1.49 0.04
N GLY A 72 -12.81 -2.53 0.12
CA GLY A 72 -13.91 -2.77 -0.82
C GLY A 72 -14.96 -1.66 -0.81
N ASP A 73 -15.19 -1.02 0.34
CA ASP A 73 -16.07 0.15 0.45
C ASP A 73 -15.42 1.43 -0.09
N LEU A 74 -14.09 1.50 -0.08
CA LEU A 74 -13.32 2.67 -0.53
C LEU A 74 -13.08 2.67 -2.05
N VAL A 75 -12.88 1.51 -2.65
CA VAL A 75 -12.53 1.37 -4.07
C VAL A 75 -13.31 0.25 -4.75
N GLU A 76 -13.80 0.52 -5.95
CA GLU A 76 -14.45 -0.48 -6.80
C GLU A 76 -13.46 -1.54 -7.32
N LYS A 77 -12.21 -1.15 -7.55
CA LYS A 77 -11.18 -1.99 -8.14
C LYS A 77 -9.80 -1.75 -7.51
N ILE A 78 -9.04 -2.83 -7.35
CA ILE A 78 -7.62 -2.79 -6.99
C ILE A 78 -6.80 -3.19 -8.23
N ASP A 79 -6.02 -2.27 -8.77
CA ASP A 79 -5.16 -2.56 -9.93
C ASP A 79 -3.89 -3.33 -9.56
N THR A 80 -3.37 -3.10 -8.35
CA THR A 80 -2.14 -3.74 -7.89
C THR A 80 -2.17 -3.95 -6.38
N MET A 81 -1.82 -5.16 -5.94
CA MET A 81 -1.57 -5.47 -4.54
C MET A 81 -0.10 -5.84 -4.32
N ILE A 82 0.52 -5.22 -3.32
CA ILE A 82 1.86 -5.57 -2.87
C ILE A 82 1.75 -6.13 -1.45
N ASN A 83 2.03 -7.42 -1.29
CA ASN A 83 2.09 -8.05 0.03
C ASN A 83 3.53 -7.98 0.55
N ASN A 84 3.84 -6.94 1.32
CA ASN A 84 5.14 -6.78 1.96
C ASN A 84 5.06 -7.23 3.44
N ARG A 85 5.28 -8.52 3.68
CA ARG A 85 5.46 -9.08 5.02
C ARG A 85 6.95 -9.32 5.26
N GLY A 86 7.49 -8.65 6.27
CA GLY A 86 8.80 -8.93 6.85
C GLY A 86 8.65 -9.65 8.17
#